data_AF-A0A5C7RXX1-F1
#
_entry.id   AF-A0A5C7RXX1-F1
#
_cell.length_a   1.000
_cell.length_b   1.000
_cell.length_c   1.000
_cell.angle_alpha   90.00
_cell.angle_beta   90.00
_cell.angle_gamma   90.00
#
_symmetry.space_group_name_H-M   'P 1'
#
loop_
_entity.id
_entity.type
_entity.pdbx_description
1 polymer ?
#
loop_
_entity_poly.entity_id
_entity_poly.type
_entity_poly.pdbx_seq_one_letter_code
_entity_poly.pdbx_strand_id
1 'polypeptide(L)' 'MDSVINPPTTQHIYYWLDGYWVTDKEEAELMDSINAFGSLHQVAELPLEADIDAEVRRLLS' A
#
# COMPACT_ATOMS: atom_id res chain seq x y z
N MET A 1 -32.19 -13.62 0.56
CA MET A 1 -30.81 -14.18 0.63
C MET A 1 -29.90 -12.99 0.44
N ASP A 2 -29.75 -12.25 1.51
CA ASP A 2 -29.00 -11.01 1.59
C ASP A 2 -27.55 -11.45 1.71
N SER A 3 -26.86 -11.52 0.57
CA SER A 3 -25.42 -11.66 0.56
C SER A 3 -24.87 -10.45 1.32
N VAL A 4 -24.53 -10.64 2.58
CA VAL A 4 -23.78 -9.66 3.36
C VAL A 4 -22.44 -9.55 2.65
N ILE A 5 -22.33 -8.57 1.77
CA ILE A 5 -21.07 -8.14 1.19
C ILE A 5 -20.37 -7.45 2.36
N ASN A 6 -19.63 -8.21 3.16
CA ASN A 6 -18.66 -7.61 4.07
C ASN A 6 -17.70 -6.85 3.15
N PRO A 7 -17.65 -5.51 3.18
CA PRO A 7 -16.63 -4.80 2.44
C PRO A 7 -15.28 -5.34 2.90
N PRO A 8 -14.28 -5.49 2.00
CA PRO A 8 -12.95 -5.88 2.41
C PRO A 8 -12.51 -4.93 3.52
N THR A 9 -12.29 -5.47 4.71
CA THR A 9 -11.88 -4.66 5.87
C THR A 9 -10.41 -4.28 5.79
N THR A 10 -9.69 -4.83 4.80
CA THR A 10 -8.27 -4.59 4.54
C THR A 10 -8.04 -4.18 3.08
N GLN A 11 -6.98 -3.42 2.86
CA GLN A 11 -6.49 -2.94 1.57
C GLN A 11 -4.99 -3.23 1.44
N HIS A 12 -4.55 -3.45 0.20
CA HIS A 12 -3.13 -3.54 -0.10
C HIS A 12 -2.58 -2.15 -0.39
N ILE A 13 -1.48 -1.82 0.28
CA ILE A 13 -0.68 -0.63 0.01
C ILE A 13 0.68 -1.06 -0.50
N TYR A 14 1.22 -0.28 -1.43
CA TYR A 14 2.53 -0.42 -2.02
C TYR A 14 3.38 0.73 -1.52
N TYR A 15 4.43 0.46 -0.77
CA TYR A 15 5.27 1.50 -0.15
C TYR A 15 6.74 1.30 -0.45
N TRP A 16 7.51 2.40 -0.44
CA TRP A 16 8.95 2.40 -0.67
C TRP A 16 9.70 2.85 0.58
N LEU A 17 11.00 2.55 0.60
CA LEU A 17 11.91 2.92 1.70
C LEU A 17 12.04 4.43 1.92
N ASP A 18 11.66 5.23 0.92
CA ASP A 18 11.63 6.69 1.00
C ASP A 18 10.47 7.22 1.88
N GLY A 19 9.48 6.38 2.19
CA GLY A 19 8.25 6.81 2.87
C GLY A 19 7.10 7.11 1.93
N TYR A 20 7.33 7.03 0.61
CA TYR A 20 6.27 7.12 -0.38
C TYR A 20 5.40 5.85 -0.35
N TRP A 21 4.10 6.00 -0.62
CA TRP A 21 3.17 4.88 -0.71
C TRP A 21 2.00 5.18 -1.65
N VAL A 22 1.45 4.13 -2.24
CA VAL A 22 0.28 4.16 -3.13
C VAL A 22 -0.62 2.96 -2.85
N THR A 23 -1.92 3.08 -3.07
CA THR A 23 -2.86 1.95 -3.02
C THR A 23 -3.05 1.29 -4.38
N ASP A 24 -2.65 1.98 -5.45
CA ASP A 24 -2.83 1.52 -6.82
C ASP A 24 -1.62 0.68 -7.28
N LYS A 25 -1.91 -0.52 -7.75
CA LYS A 25 -0.88 -1.46 -8.21
C LYS A 25 -0.21 -0.99 -9.50
N GLU A 26 -0.98 -0.39 -10.41
CA GLU A 26 -0.44 0.07 -11.70
C GLU A 26 0.50 1.26 -11.48
N GLU A 27 0.17 2.18 -10.57
CA GLU A 27 1.09 3.26 -10.16
C GLU A 27 2.38 2.70 -9.54
N ALA A 28 2.26 1.71 -8.65
CA ALA A 28 3.42 1.08 -8.02
C ALA A 28 4.34 0.40 -9.05
N GLU A 29 3.76 -0.36 -9.98
CA GLU A 29 4.50 -1.03 -11.05
C GLU A 29 5.13 -0.04 -12.03
N LEU A 30 4.47 1.09 -12.31
CA LEU A 30 5.03 2.16 -13.14
C LEU A 30 6.26 2.78 -12.47
N MET A 31 6.16 3.09 -11.18
CA MET A 31 7.24 3.67 -10.39
C MET A 31 8.44 2.73 -10.26
N ASP A 32 8.19 1.43 -10.04
CA ASP A 32 9.20 0.38 -10.08
C ASP A 32 9.86 0.27 -11.47
N SER A 33 9.07 0.35 -12.54
CA SER A 33 9.58 0.25 -13.91
C SER A 33 10.56 1.37 -14.28
N ILE A 34 10.33 2.58 -13.76
CA ILE A 34 11.24 3.72 -13.93
C ILE A 34 12.30 3.80 -12.82
N ASN A 35 12.30 2.85 -11.88
CA ASN A 35 13.15 2.85 -10.69
C ASN A 35 13.14 4.20 -9.94
N ALA A 36 11.95 4.79 -9.77
CA ALA A 36 11.76 6.16 -9.27
C ALA A 36 12.44 6.40 -7.92
N PHE A 37 12.43 5.40 -7.05
CA PHE A 37 12.93 5.48 -5.67
C PHE A 37 14.22 4.66 -5.45
N GLY A 38 14.81 4.09 -6.50
CA GLY A 38 16.02 3.26 -6.38
C GLY A 38 15.79 1.91 -5.70
N SER A 39 14.54 1.51 -5.48
CA SER A 39 14.14 0.26 -4.81
C SER A 39 12.77 -0.18 -5.28
N LEU A 40 12.50 -1.49 -5.18
CA LEU A 40 11.18 -2.05 -5.46
C LEU A 40 10.20 -1.69 -4.32
N HIS A 41 8.93 -1.50 -4.65
CA HIS A 41 7.90 -1.34 -3.64
C HIS A 41 7.73 -2.61 -2.79
N GLN A 42 7.32 -2.43 -1.55
CA GLN A 42 6.85 -3.47 -0.66
C GLN A 42 5.34 -3.44 -0.55
N VAL A 43 4.73 -4.61 -0.34
CA VAL A 43 3.28 -4.75 -0.19
C VAL A 43 2.96 -4.93 1.29
N ALA A 44 2.07 -4.10 1.83
CA ALA A 44 1.49 -4.29 3.14
C ALA A 44 -0.04 -4.37 3.05
N GLU A 45 -0.63 -5.26 3.85
CA GLU A 45 -2.08 -5.35 3.99
C GLU A 45 -2.49 -4.60 5.25
N LEU A 46 -3.24 -3.51 5.08
CA LEU A 46 -3.68 -2.64 6.16
C LEU A 46 -5.19 -2.59 6.26
N PRO A 47 -5.78 -2.38 7.45
CA PRO A 47 -7.20 -2.10 7.56
C PRO A 47 -7.59 -0.88 6.72
N LEU A 48 -8.76 -0.89 6.08
CA LEU A 48 -9.23 0.25 5.27
C LEU A 48 -9.38 1.54 6.09
N GLU A 49 -9.60 1.40 7.41
CA GLU A 49 -9.72 2.50 8.37
C GLU A 49 -8.38 2.85 9.04
N ALA A 50 -7.28 2.18 8.68
CA ALA A 50 -5.98 2.42 9.28
C ALA A 50 -5.27 3.64 8.67
N ASP A 51 -4.47 4.30 9.49
CA ASP A 51 -3.63 5.41 9.07
C ASP A 51 -2.40 4.87 8.33
N ILE A 52 -2.47 4.90 6.99
CA ILE A 52 -1.44 4.36 6.11
C ILE A 52 -0.10 5.06 6.33
N ASP A 53 -0.11 6.38 6.51
CA ASP A 53 1.11 7.15 6.74
C ASP A 53 1.81 6.71 8.04
N ALA A 54 1.05 6.62 9.14
CA ALA A 54 1.58 6.16 10.41
C ALA A 54 2.14 4.73 10.32
N GLU A 55 1.45 3.81 9.64
CA GLU A 55 1.88 2.43 9.54
C GLU A 55 3.06 2.26 8.57
N VAL A 56 3.08 2.96 7.43
CA VAL A 56 4.25 3.00 6.52
C VAL A 56 5.47 3.53 7.28
N ARG A 57 5.32 4.63 8.03
CA ARG A 57 6.42 5.18 8.84
C ARG A 57 6.87 4.22 9.93
N ARG A 58 5.96 3.42 10.49
CA ARG A 58 6.29 2.37 11.45
C ARG A 58 7.01 1.19 10.81
N LEU A 59 6.65 0.81 9.59
CA LEU A 59 7.31 -0.25 8.81
C LEU A 59 8.73 0.14 8.39
N LEU A 60 8.97 1.44 8.20
CA LEU A 60 10.27 2.00 7.82
C LEU A 60 11.18 2.38 9.00
N SER A 61 10.67 2.26 10.24
CA SER A 61 11.37 2.70 11.46
C SER A 61 12.25 1.63 12.10
#